data_AF-A0A3D2RDP9-F1
#
_entry.id   AF-A0A3D2RDP9-F1
#
_cell.length_a   1.000
_cell.length_b   1.000
_cell.length_c   1.000
_cell.angle_alpha   90.00
_cell.angle_beta   90.00
_cell.angle_gamma   90.00
#
_symmetry.space_group_name_H-M   'P 1'
#
loop_
_entity.id
_entity.type
_entity.pdbx_description
1 polymer ?
#
loop_
_entity_poly.entity_id
_entity_poly.type
_entity_poly.pdbx_seq_one_letter_code
_entity_poly.pdbx_strand_id
1 'polypeptide(L)'
;MLQELFVDNAHSVVGEDKVLIWSDGYNRGGSTDMGDVSHVIPALHPYCGGVTGTPHANDYIVQDYHQAVINPAIVMAMTIVDLLSDEARVATKVVENNDAPMTRDEYLEYQRERARVISFDGAAE
;
A
#
# COMPACT_ATOMS: atom_id res chain seq x y z
N MET A 1 1.21 2.46 -14.43
CA MET A 1 0.42 3.70 -14.32
C MET A 1 0.29 4.25 -12.90
N LEU A 2 -0.40 3.61 -11.94
CA LEU A 2 -0.51 4.18 -10.58
C LEU A 2 0.86 4.36 -9.89
N GLN A 3 1.72 3.34 -9.96
CA GLN A 3 3.10 3.42 -9.45
C GLN A 3 3.93 4.49 -10.17
N GLU A 4 3.87 4.54 -11.50
CA GLU A 4 4.62 5.52 -12.31
C GLU A 4 4.27 6.95 -11.90
N LEU A 5 2.97 7.24 -11.77
CA LEU A 5 2.49 8.55 -11.35
C LEU A 5 3.01 8.95 -9.97
N PHE A 6 2.96 8.01 -9.01
CA PHE A 6 3.50 8.24 -7.68
C PHE A 6 5.02 8.46 -7.72
N VAL A 7 5.75 7.69 -8.53
CA VAL A 7 7.21 7.78 -8.67
C VAL A 7 7.62 9.13 -9.28
N ASP A 8 6.93 9.60 -10.31
CA ASP A 8 7.21 10.90 -10.94
C ASP A 8 6.99 12.06 -9.95
N ASN A 9 5.92 11.99 -9.17
CA ASN A 9 5.66 12.94 -8.09
C ASN A 9 6.71 12.85 -6.98
N ALA A 10 7.12 11.63 -6.61
CA ALA A 10 8.18 11.43 -5.61
C ALA A 10 9.52 12.01 -6.08
N HIS A 11 9.91 11.79 -7.34
CA HIS A 11 11.12 12.37 -7.92
C HIS A 11 11.13 13.90 -7.83
N SER A 12 9.97 14.53 -8.07
CA SER A 12 9.82 15.98 -8.00
C SER A 12 9.97 16.54 -6.58
N VAL A 13 9.70 15.73 -5.55
CA VAL A 13 9.72 16.16 -4.14
C VAL A 13 11.03 15.79 -3.44
N VAL A 14 11.54 14.57 -3.64
CA VAL A 14 12.70 14.04 -2.92
C VAL A 14 13.95 13.87 -3.77
N GLY A 15 13.84 14.01 -5.10
CA GLY A 15 14.92 13.73 -6.05
C GLY A 15 14.97 12.26 -6.49
N GLU A 16 15.43 12.03 -7.72
CA GLU A 16 15.50 10.69 -8.33
C GLU A 16 16.37 9.71 -7.55
N ASP A 17 17.49 10.19 -6.99
CA ASP A 17 18.44 9.37 -6.22
C ASP A 17 17.88 8.93 -4.85
N LYS A 18 16.69 9.41 -4.46
CA LYS A 18 16.02 9.10 -3.18
C LYS A 18 14.81 8.19 -3.33
N VAL A 19 14.47 7.75 -4.54
CA VAL A 19 13.36 6.84 -4.78
C VAL A 19 13.89 5.45 -5.11
N LEU A 20 13.38 4.44 -4.40
CA LEU A 20 13.71 3.04 -4.61
C LEU A 20 12.44 2.28 -4.97
N ILE A 21 12.50 1.51 -6.05
CA ILE A 21 11.42 0.63 -6.50
C ILE A 21 11.83 -0.81 -6.17
N TRP A 22 11.02 -1.48 -5.36
CA TRP A 22 11.19 -2.91 -5.07
C TRP A 22 10.70 -3.73 -6.25
N SER A 23 11.30 -4.90 -6.49
CA SER A 23 10.79 -5.83 -7.49
C SER A 23 9.46 -6.45 -7.03
N ASP A 24 8.60 -6.83 -7.97
CA ASP A 24 7.24 -7.33 -7.70
C ASP A 24 7.20 -8.56 -6.77
N GLY A 25 8.29 -9.36 -6.75
CA GLY A 25 8.41 -10.52 -5.87
C GLY A 25 8.96 -10.22 -4.47
N TYR A 26 9.32 -8.96 -4.18
CA TYR A 26 9.93 -8.59 -2.91
C TYR A 26 8.89 -8.28 -1.85
N ASN A 27 8.89 -9.06 -0.77
CA ASN A 27 8.05 -8.84 0.41
C ASN A 27 8.94 -8.51 1.61
N ARG A 28 8.73 -7.36 2.26
CA ARG A 28 9.49 -6.92 3.44
C ARG A 28 9.14 -7.63 4.74
N GLY A 29 8.06 -8.40 4.76
CA GLY A 29 7.46 -8.92 5.99
C GLY A 29 6.76 -7.81 6.76
N GLY A 30 5.50 -8.03 7.10
CA GLY A 30 4.66 -7.05 7.78
C GLY A 30 3.19 -7.29 7.45
N SER A 31 2.32 -7.13 8.44
CA SER A 31 0.87 -7.21 8.22
C SER A 31 0.32 -5.79 8.09
N THR A 32 -0.47 -5.56 7.04
CA THR A 32 -1.12 -4.28 6.75
C THR A 32 -2.46 -4.55 6.09
N ASP A 33 -3.42 -3.65 6.27
CA ASP A 33 -4.70 -3.65 5.57
C ASP A 33 -4.54 -3.53 4.05
N MET A 34 -3.50 -2.86 3.59
CA MET A 34 -3.22 -2.69 2.16
C MET A 34 -3.03 -4.02 1.42
N GLY A 35 -2.58 -5.08 2.09
CA GLY A 35 -2.55 -6.41 1.50
C GLY A 35 -3.95 -6.93 1.19
N ASP A 36 -4.94 -6.60 2.01
CA ASP A 36 -6.35 -6.94 1.77
C ASP A 36 -6.96 -6.04 0.70
N VAL A 37 -6.74 -4.72 0.79
CA VAL A 37 -7.27 -3.74 -0.17
C VAL A 37 -6.77 -4.01 -1.59
N SER A 38 -5.50 -4.41 -1.75
CA SER A 38 -4.92 -4.69 -3.06
C SER A 38 -5.50 -5.94 -3.74
N HIS A 39 -6.23 -6.80 -3.02
CA HIS A 39 -6.92 -7.93 -3.65
C HIS A 39 -8.16 -7.49 -4.43
N VAL A 40 -8.72 -6.32 -4.13
CA VAL A 40 -10.05 -5.91 -4.62
C VAL A 40 -10.04 -4.65 -5.49
N ILE A 41 -9.06 -3.76 -5.33
CA ILE A 41 -8.94 -2.51 -6.08
C ILE A 41 -7.47 -2.17 -6.36
N PRO A 42 -7.18 -1.26 -7.32
CA PRO A 42 -5.85 -0.71 -7.48
C PRO A 42 -5.38 -0.08 -6.17
N ALA A 43 -4.20 -0.48 -5.70
CA ALA A 43 -3.65 0.00 -4.44
C ALA A 43 -2.14 0.20 -4.54
N LEU A 44 -1.62 1.15 -3.77
CA LEU A 44 -0.20 1.44 -3.66
C LEU A 44 0.15 1.60 -2.18
N HIS A 45 1.20 0.91 -1.72
CA HIS A 45 1.71 1.03 -0.34
C HIS A 45 3.16 1.53 -0.36
N PRO A 46 3.40 2.84 -0.52
CA PRO A 46 4.74 3.40 -0.50
C PRO A 46 5.29 3.45 0.93
N TYR A 47 6.61 3.24 1.06
CA TYR A 47 7.34 3.41 2.32
C TYR A 47 8.17 4.69 2.27
N CYS A 48 8.28 5.38 3.40
CA CYS A 48 9.14 6.54 3.56
C CYS A 48 10.32 6.24 4.50
N GLY A 49 11.40 6.98 4.32
CA GLY A 49 12.55 7.00 5.24
C GLY A 49 12.39 8.06 6.32
N GLY A 50 13.48 8.38 7.03
CA GLY A 50 13.50 9.43 8.07
C GLY A 50 13.32 8.92 9.51
N VAL A 51 13.37 7.59 9.69
CA VAL A 51 13.22 6.92 11.00
C VAL A 51 14.41 6.02 11.29
N THR A 52 14.81 5.94 12.55
CA THR A 52 15.83 5.02 13.07
C THR A 52 15.24 4.09 14.14
N GLY A 53 15.95 3.01 14.45
CA GLY A 53 15.53 2.03 15.46
C GLY A 53 14.70 0.88 14.88
N THR A 54 14.21 0.02 15.76
CA THR A 54 13.49 -1.21 15.36
C THR A 54 11.99 -0.96 15.34
N PRO A 55 11.25 -1.31 14.27
CA PRO A 55 9.79 -1.21 14.28
C PRO A 55 9.18 -1.92 15.49
N HIS A 56 8.24 -1.27 16.17
CA HIS A 56 7.61 -1.72 17.42
C HIS A 56 8.51 -1.79 18.67
N ALA A 57 9.73 -1.26 18.62
CA ALA A 57 10.60 -1.15 19.78
C ALA A 57 10.61 0.28 20.38
N ASN A 58 11.19 0.42 21.57
CA ASN A 58 11.28 1.68 22.29
C ASN A 58 12.35 2.64 21.72
N ASP A 59 13.16 2.20 20.76
CA ASP A 59 14.18 2.99 20.07
C ASP A 59 13.70 3.52 18.70
N TYR A 60 12.44 3.26 18.33
CA TYR A 60 11.84 3.70 17.08
C TYR A 60 11.54 5.20 17.10
N ILE A 61 12.39 5.99 16.42
CA ILE A 61 12.40 7.45 16.53
C ILE A 61 12.44 8.09 15.14
N VAL A 62 11.50 9.01 14.89
CA VAL A 62 11.50 9.90 13.72
C VAL A 62 12.64 10.91 13.87
N GLN A 63 13.67 10.79 13.03
CA GLN A 63 14.83 11.67 13.03
C GLN A 63 14.64 12.87 12.09
N ASP A 64 13.91 12.65 11.00
CA ASP A 64 13.61 13.68 10.01
C ASP A 64 12.10 13.65 9.75
N TYR A 65 11.39 14.56 10.43
CA TYR A 65 9.95 14.67 10.30
C TYR A 65 9.52 15.12 8.89
N HIS A 66 10.35 15.94 8.22
CA HIS A 66 10.02 16.41 6.90
C HIS A 66 10.08 15.24 5.89
N GLN A 67 11.12 14.41 5.98
CA GLN A 67 11.25 13.22 5.16
C GLN A 67 10.21 12.14 5.51
N ALA A 68 9.95 11.92 6.79
CA ALA A 68 9.08 10.84 7.25
C ALA A 68 7.59 11.15 7.11
N VAL A 69 7.20 12.44 7.12
CA VAL A 69 5.79 12.83 7.19
C VAL A 69 5.40 13.83 6.11
N ILE A 70 6.13 14.94 5.97
CA ILE A 70 5.73 16.03 5.07
C ILE A 70 5.89 15.64 3.60
N ASN A 71 7.06 15.14 3.20
CA ASN A 71 7.34 14.70 1.84
C ASN A 71 6.34 13.64 1.34
N PRO A 72 6.11 12.51 2.04
CA PRO A 72 5.14 11.52 1.57
C PRO A 72 3.71 12.07 1.52
N ALA A 73 3.32 12.96 2.44
CA ALA A 73 2.01 13.60 2.39
C ALA A 73 1.84 14.47 1.13
N ILE A 74 2.86 15.24 0.75
CA ILE A 74 2.87 16.04 -0.47
C ILE A 74 2.77 15.13 -1.71
N VAL A 75 3.59 14.07 -1.78
CA VAL A 75 3.57 13.14 -2.93
C VAL A 75 2.22 12.45 -3.07
N MET A 76 1.61 12.01 -1.95
CA MET A 76 0.25 11.44 -1.96
C MET A 76 -0.78 12.46 -2.45
N ALA A 77 -0.71 13.72 -2.00
CA ALA A 77 -1.62 14.77 -2.44
C ALA A 77 -1.46 15.08 -3.94
N MET A 78 -0.24 15.19 -4.45
CA MET A 78 0.04 15.35 -5.88
C MET A 78 -0.55 14.19 -6.69
N THR A 79 -0.32 12.96 -6.23
CA THR A 79 -0.86 11.76 -6.88
C THR A 79 -2.39 11.78 -6.94
N ILE A 80 -3.06 12.22 -5.87
CA ILE A 80 -4.53 12.38 -5.86
C ILE A 80 -4.97 13.45 -6.88
N VAL A 81 -4.29 14.58 -6.94
CA VAL A 81 -4.59 15.65 -7.91
C VAL A 81 -4.47 15.13 -9.33
N ASP A 82 -3.37 14.45 -9.66
CA ASP A 82 -3.16 13.92 -11.01
C ASP A 82 -4.15 12.82 -11.37
N LEU A 83 -4.57 11.99 -10.41
CA LEU A 83 -5.59 10.98 -10.61
C LEU A 83 -6.97 11.59 -10.93
N LEU A 84 -7.34 12.65 -10.20
CA LEU A 84 -8.72 13.18 -10.19
C LEU A 84 -8.92 14.42 -11.08
N SER A 85 -7.84 15.07 -11.51
CA SER A 85 -7.89 16.14 -12.52
C SER A 85 -8.42 15.62 -13.88
N ASP A 86 -8.76 16.55 -14.77
CA ASP A 86 -9.31 16.25 -16.10
C ASP A 86 -10.48 15.24 -16.04
N GLU A 87 -11.47 15.52 -15.18
CA GLU A 87 -12.64 14.65 -14.97
C GLU A 87 -12.25 13.21 -14.57
N ALA A 88 -11.20 13.07 -13.76
CA ALA A 88 -10.66 11.81 -13.27
C ALA A 88 -10.24 10.82 -14.39
N ARG A 89 -9.89 11.33 -15.58
CA ARG A 89 -9.51 10.51 -16.75
C ARG A 89 -8.39 9.51 -16.43
N VAL A 90 -7.42 9.88 -15.60
CA VAL A 90 -6.32 8.99 -15.20
C VAL A 90 -6.82 7.93 -14.21
N ALA A 91 -7.55 8.32 -13.17
CA ALA A 91 -8.13 7.37 -12.22
C ALA A 91 -9.04 6.33 -12.91
N THR A 92 -9.89 6.75 -13.83
CA THR A 92 -10.75 5.84 -14.61
C THR A 92 -9.92 4.80 -15.34
N LYS A 93 -8.85 5.20 -16.03
CA LYS A 93 -7.93 4.26 -16.67
C LYS A 93 -7.23 3.33 -15.68
N VAL A 94 -6.88 3.79 -14.48
CA VAL A 94 -6.25 2.95 -13.46
C VAL A 94 -7.23 1.84 -13.04
N VAL A 95 -8.50 2.19 -12.84
CA VAL A 95 -9.54 1.23 -12.45
C VAL A 95 -9.89 0.28 -13.60
N GLU A 96 -10.03 0.78 -14.83
CA GLU A 96 -10.39 -0.03 -16.00
C GLU A 96 -9.30 -1.06 -16.37
N ASN A 97 -8.03 -0.73 -16.15
CA ASN A 97 -6.91 -1.64 -16.42
C ASN A 97 -6.50 -2.47 -15.20
N ASN A 98 -7.30 -2.47 -14.15
CA ASN A 98 -7.01 -3.22 -12.93
C ASN A 98 -7.34 -4.70 -13.10
N ASP A 99 -6.36 -5.56 -12.82
CA ASP A 99 -6.55 -7.01 -12.75
C ASP A 99 -6.57 -7.47 -11.28
N ALA A 100 -7.55 -6.98 -10.53
CA ALA A 100 -7.69 -7.35 -9.11
C ALA A 100 -7.90 -8.86 -8.98
N PRO A 101 -7.18 -9.54 -8.07
CA PRO A 101 -7.32 -10.98 -7.87
C PRO A 101 -8.72 -11.45 -7.48
N MET A 102 -9.51 -10.58 -6.84
CA MET A 102 -10.85 -10.88 -6.34
C MET A 102 -11.78 -9.68 -6.53
N THR A 103 -13.06 -9.96 -6.70
CA THR A 103 -14.12 -9.00 -6.41
C THR A 103 -14.24 -8.79 -4.89
N ARG A 104 -14.94 -7.72 -4.50
CA ARG A 104 -15.26 -7.47 -3.08
C ARG A 104 -16.00 -8.64 -2.43
N ASP A 105 -16.94 -9.26 -3.14
CA ASP A 105 -17.77 -10.33 -2.58
C ASP A 105 -16.96 -11.62 -2.40
N GLU A 106 -16.12 -11.99 -3.39
CA GLU A 106 -15.19 -13.11 -3.28
C GLU A 106 -14.21 -12.93 -2.13
N TYR A 107 -13.64 -11.73 -1.96
CA TYR A 107 -12.73 -11.42 -0.87
C TYR A 107 -13.44 -11.56 0.51
N LEU A 108 -14.67 -11.06 0.63
CA LEU A 108 -15.45 -11.19 1.87
C LEU A 108 -15.82 -12.63 2.18
N GLU A 109 -16.16 -13.43 1.17
CA GLU A 109 -16.40 -14.87 1.32
C GLU A 109 -15.13 -15.59 1.82
N TYR A 110 -13.99 -15.33 1.17
CA TYR A 110 -12.69 -15.87 1.55
C TYR A 110 -12.32 -15.56 3.00
N GLN A 111 -12.49 -14.32 3.44
CA GLN A 111 -12.18 -13.93 4.83
C GLN A 111 -13.13 -14.56 5.84
N ARG A 112 -14.43 -14.71 5.51
CA ARG A 112 -15.41 -15.39 6.38
C ARG A 112 -15.12 -16.88 6.51
N GLU A 113 -14.65 -17.51 5.44
CA GLU A 113 -14.21 -18.90 5.49
C GLU A 113 -13.00 -19.09 6.42
N ARG A 114 -12.03 -18.17 6.35
CA ARG A 114 -10.85 -18.20 7.24
C ARG A 114 -11.17 -17.88 8.70
N ALA A 115 -12.19 -17.05 8.94
CA ALA A 115 -12.63 -16.68 10.28
C ALA A 115 -13.49 -17.77 10.97
N ARG A 116 -13.54 -18.99 10.43
CA ARG A 116 -14.25 -20.12 11.05
C ARG A 116 -13.50 -20.62 12.29
N VAL A 117 -14.25 -20.89 13.35
CA VAL A 117 -13.75 -21.62 14.52
C VAL A 117 -14.06 -23.09 14.34
N ILE A 118 -13.02 -23.92 14.31
CA ILE A 118 -13.15 -25.39 14.26
C ILE A 118 -12.71 -25.91 15.62
N SER A 119 -13.61 -26.61 16.31
CA SER A 119 -13.29 -27.32 17.55
C SER A 119 -13.15 -28.81 17.25
N PHE A 120 -12.03 -29.40 17.63
CA PHE A 120 -11.78 -30.83 17.54
C PHE A 120 -11.79 -31.43 18.95
N ASP A 121 -12.64 -32.43 19.17
CA ASP A 121 -12.66 -33.20 20.41
C ASP A 121 -12.05 -34.59 20.16
N GLY A 122 -10.79 -34.75 20.57
CA GLY A 122 -10.06 -36.01 20.43
C GLY A 122 -10.50 -37.12 21.37
N ALA A 123 -11.47 -36.88 22.27
CA ALA A 123 -12.07 -37.91 23.12
C ALA A 123 -13.37 -38.51 22.52
N ALA A 124 -13.84 -37.98 21.39
CA ALA A 124 -15.03 -38.45 20.68
C ALA A 124 -14.72 -39.51 19.60
N GLU A 125 -13.47 -39.98 19.49
CA GLU A 125 -13.04 -41.15 18.68
C GLU A 125 -12.69 -42.37 19.53
#